data_AF-A0A7C1I0P3-F1
#
_entry.id   AF-A0A7C1I0P3-F1
#
_cell.length_a   1.000
_cell.length_b   1.000
_cell.length_c   1.000
_cell.angle_alpha   90.00
_cell.angle_beta   90.00
_cell.angle_gamma   90.00
#
_symmetry.space_group_name_H-M   'P 1'
#
loop_
_entity.id
_entity.type
_entity.pdbx_description
1 polymer ?
#
loop_
_entity_poly.entity_id
_entity_poly.type
_entity_poly.pdbx_seq_one_letter_code
_entity_poly.pdbx_strand_id
1 'polypeptide(L)'
;MKKFTLLMLSFLTMMMISNAQTLNNPKDADGYYIVKWDCAQGAFAASNDIEADETFTFAVDVTGTPWVNWLKETPTAAGATRALAINKWTNYGDVSGGTNRLKQIDENIFAATWNIIQMASTMNVEAATGIDSIVYIYGQVFGFEFTADNPGANWWMWPAEIPEATAIDPGTGAIFRTLAYTGTKTSPEIWSDDYEGGLFLSNNTPEKGYTVPCPQSTGIPGVIESDARIIGHEYYTIMGQLLEREPRQGLYIHRILREDGTSEVLKMFKVREY
;
A
#
# COMPACT_ATOMS: atom_id res chain seq x y z
N MET A 1 -48.70 -25.39 22.19
CA MET A 1 -47.50 -25.83 21.43
C MET A 1 -46.90 -24.75 20.49
N LYS A 2 -47.54 -23.60 20.24
CA LYS A 2 -47.05 -22.57 19.30
C LYS A 2 -46.12 -21.49 19.89
N LYS A 3 -45.83 -21.52 21.21
CA LYS A 3 -45.00 -20.50 21.88
C LYS A 3 -43.56 -20.95 22.18
N PHE A 4 -43.27 -22.26 22.09
CA PHE A 4 -41.92 -22.80 22.33
C PHE A 4 -41.05 -22.82 21.07
N THR A 5 -41.65 -22.89 19.88
CA THR A 5 -40.91 -22.94 18.61
C THR A 5 -40.28 -21.59 18.23
N LEU A 6 -40.89 -20.47 18.66
CA LEU A 6 -40.39 -19.13 18.34
C LEU A 6 -39.14 -18.73 19.14
N LEU A 7 -38.95 -19.33 20.32
CA LEU A 7 -37.81 -19.07 21.21
C LEU A 7 -36.57 -19.90 20.83
N MET A 8 -36.73 -21.01 20.11
CA MET A 8 -35.60 -21.77 19.55
C MET A 8 -35.09 -21.21 18.21
N LEU A 9 -35.92 -20.50 17.44
CA LEU A 9 -35.47 -19.85 16.20
C LEU A 9 -34.71 -18.53 16.44
N SER A 10 -34.92 -17.88 17.59
CA SER A 10 -34.23 -16.63 17.95
C SER A 10 -32.85 -16.85 18.59
N PHE A 11 -32.52 -18.11 18.96
CA PHE A 11 -31.17 -18.49 19.41
C PHE A 11 -30.30 -19.06 18.28
N LEU A 12 -30.87 -19.43 17.13
CA LEU A 12 -30.11 -19.98 16.00
C LEU A 12 -29.59 -18.91 15.03
N THR A 13 -30.00 -17.65 15.16
CA THR A 13 -29.49 -16.52 14.35
C THR A 13 -28.27 -15.81 14.95
N MET A 14 -27.75 -16.27 16.11
CA MET A 14 -26.50 -15.78 16.70
C MET A 14 -25.25 -16.60 16.33
N MET A 15 -25.38 -17.57 15.42
CA MET A 15 -24.25 -18.16 14.70
C MET A 15 -24.29 -17.76 13.23
N MET A 16 -24.34 -16.44 12.97
CA MET A 16 -23.60 -15.95 11.82
C MET A 16 -22.14 -16.11 12.23
N ILE A 17 -21.56 -17.28 11.92
CA ILE A 17 -20.11 -17.38 11.80
C ILE A 17 -19.79 -16.31 10.76
N SER A 18 -19.31 -15.16 11.21
CA SER A 18 -18.53 -14.28 10.36
C SER A 18 -17.37 -15.15 9.93
N ASN A 19 -17.50 -15.81 8.78
CA ASN A 19 -16.36 -16.41 8.12
C ASN A 19 -15.46 -15.21 7.83
N ALA A 20 -14.48 -14.99 8.69
CA ALA A 20 -13.46 -14.00 8.50
C ALA A 20 -12.25 -14.74 7.95
N GLN A 21 -11.59 -14.15 6.95
CA GLN A 21 -10.35 -14.71 6.46
C GLN A 21 -9.26 -14.35 7.45
N THR A 22 -8.49 -15.36 7.85
CA THR A 22 -7.31 -15.18 8.69
C THR A 22 -6.07 -15.28 7.83
N LEU A 23 -5.12 -14.39 8.09
CA LEU A 23 -3.77 -14.41 7.54
C LEU A 23 -2.78 -14.96 8.58
N ASN A 24 -1.58 -15.32 8.14
CA ASN A 24 -0.50 -15.80 9.00
C ASN A 24 0.45 -14.69 9.48
N ASN A 25 0.09 -13.43 9.23
CA ASN A 25 0.80 -12.28 9.78
C ASN A 25 1.01 -12.45 11.31
N PRO A 26 2.18 -12.04 11.84
CA PRO A 26 2.39 -11.93 13.29
C PRO A 26 1.33 -11.00 13.91
N LYS A 27 1.07 -11.15 15.21
CA LYS A 27 0.13 -10.29 15.94
C LYS A 27 0.83 -9.51 17.05
N ASP A 28 0.35 -8.31 17.31
CA ASP A 28 0.76 -7.52 18.46
C ASP A 28 0.09 -8.03 19.76
N ALA A 29 0.40 -7.38 20.89
CA ALA A 29 -0.12 -7.75 22.19
C ALA A 29 -1.64 -7.59 22.33
N ASP A 30 -2.26 -6.74 21.50
CA ASP A 30 -3.70 -6.48 21.48
C ASP A 30 -4.43 -7.36 20.45
N GLY A 31 -3.69 -8.20 19.72
CA GLY A 31 -4.21 -9.16 18.76
C GLY A 31 -4.38 -8.62 17.33
N TYR A 32 -3.95 -7.39 17.04
CA TYR A 32 -3.93 -6.87 15.67
C TYR A 32 -2.79 -7.49 14.87
N TYR A 33 -2.96 -7.62 13.56
CA TYR A 33 -1.87 -8.05 12.70
C TYR A 33 -0.77 -7.00 12.64
N ILE A 34 0.49 -7.45 12.71
CA ILE A 34 1.65 -6.70 12.29
C ILE A 34 1.71 -6.79 10.76
N VAL A 35 1.51 -5.65 10.11
CA VAL A 35 1.42 -5.54 8.65
C VAL A 35 2.60 -4.79 8.05
N LYS A 36 3.34 -4.05 8.88
CA LYS A 36 4.54 -3.33 8.45
C LYS A 36 5.65 -4.34 8.12
N TRP A 37 6.14 -4.28 6.89
CA TRP A 37 7.32 -5.03 6.44
C TRP A 37 8.58 -4.19 6.60
N ASP A 38 9.59 -4.74 7.27
CA ASP A 38 10.94 -4.19 7.31
C ASP A 38 11.71 -4.64 6.07
N CYS A 39 11.78 -3.74 5.10
CA CYS A 39 12.47 -3.96 3.84
C CYS A 39 13.98 -4.18 3.99
N ALA A 40 14.61 -3.66 5.04
CA ALA A 40 16.05 -3.84 5.27
C ALA A 40 16.34 -5.22 5.87
N GLN A 41 15.43 -5.74 6.69
CA GLN A 41 15.56 -7.05 7.32
C GLN A 41 14.94 -8.19 6.51
N GLY A 42 14.05 -7.89 5.56
CA GLY A 42 13.31 -8.90 4.82
C GLY A 42 12.37 -9.69 5.73
N ALA A 43 11.71 -9.03 6.67
CA ALA A 43 10.80 -9.63 7.63
C ALA A 43 9.67 -8.67 8.04
N PHE A 44 8.63 -9.18 8.71
CA PHE A 44 7.70 -8.30 9.42
C PHE A 44 8.44 -7.52 10.51
N ALA A 45 8.09 -6.24 10.66
CA ALA A 45 8.62 -5.40 11.72
C ALA A 45 8.20 -5.92 13.11
N ALA A 46 8.81 -5.38 14.18
CA ALA A 46 8.41 -5.74 15.54
C ALA A 46 7.03 -5.17 15.94
N SER A 47 6.56 -4.11 15.28
CA SER A 47 5.26 -3.47 15.53
C SER A 47 4.81 -2.59 14.36
N ASN A 48 3.54 -2.19 14.36
CA ASN A 48 3.01 -1.15 13.46
C ASN A 48 3.20 0.24 14.12
N ASP A 49 4.42 0.74 14.10
CA ASP A 49 4.80 2.02 14.72
C ASP A 49 4.64 3.22 13.77
N ILE A 50 3.54 3.26 13.02
CA ILE A 50 3.28 4.24 11.95
C ILE A 50 2.17 5.22 12.31
N GLU A 51 2.27 6.47 11.88
CA GLU A 51 1.15 7.42 11.90
C GLU A 51 0.36 7.37 10.58
N ALA A 52 -0.84 7.97 10.55
CA ALA A 52 -1.75 7.87 9.41
C ALA A 52 -1.18 8.47 8.11
N ASP A 53 -0.32 9.48 8.20
CA ASP A 53 0.32 10.16 7.08
C ASP A 53 1.78 9.71 6.85
N GLU A 54 2.18 8.61 7.49
CA GLU A 54 3.47 7.96 7.26
C GLU A 54 3.38 6.96 6.10
N THR A 55 4.43 6.91 5.30
CA THR A 55 4.58 5.92 4.23
C THR A 55 5.20 4.64 4.77
N PHE A 56 4.57 3.49 4.52
CA PHE A 56 5.06 2.19 4.98
C PHE A 56 4.75 1.07 3.99
N THR A 57 5.53 -0.02 4.04
CA THR A 57 5.24 -1.24 3.26
C THR A 57 4.25 -2.11 4.02
N PHE A 58 3.03 -2.20 3.52
CA PHE A 58 2.02 -3.15 3.96
C PHE A 58 2.30 -4.53 3.34
N ALA A 59 2.27 -5.58 4.15
CA ALA A 59 2.44 -6.95 3.69
C ALA A 59 1.41 -7.91 4.32
N VAL A 60 1.05 -8.94 3.56
CA VAL A 60 0.24 -10.07 4.02
C VAL A 60 1.03 -11.36 3.87
N ASP A 61 0.95 -12.22 4.89
CA ASP A 61 1.45 -13.58 4.86
C ASP A 61 0.26 -14.53 4.69
N VAL A 62 0.26 -15.24 3.57
CA VAL A 62 -0.79 -16.21 3.27
C VAL A 62 -0.42 -17.66 3.63
N THR A 63 0.72 -17.89 4.27
CA THR A 63 1.17 -19.22 4.69
C THR A 63 0.08 -19.94 5.49
N GLY A 64 -0.15 -21.23 5.20
CA GLY A 64 -1.17 -22.02 5.92
C GLY A 64 -2.62 -21.66 5.60
N THR A 65 -2.87 -20.73 4.67
CA THR A 65 -4.22 -20.38 4.19
C THR A 65 -4.53 -21.05 2.84
N PRO A 66 -5.81 -21.15 2.43
CA PRO A 66 -6.19 -21.66 1.11
C PRO A 66 -5.54 -20.93 -0.07
N TRP A 67 -5.11 -19.67 0.13
CA TRP A 67 -4.42 -18.87 -0.89
C TRP A 67 -3.12 -19.52 -1.39
N VAL A 68 -2.37 -20.24 -0.55
CA VAL A 68 -1.08 -20.84 -0.92
C VAL A 68 -1.20 -21.75 -2.13
N ASN A 69 -2.23 -22.61 -2.14
CA ASN A 69 -2.47 -23.53 -3.24
C ASN A 69 -3.13 -22.81 -4.41
N TRP A 70 -4.12 -21.97 -4.15
CA TRP A 70 -4.84 -21.23 -5.17
C TRP A 70 -3.92 -20.36 -6.04
N LEU A 71 -2.91 -19.73 -5.45
CA LEU A 71 -1.93 -18.91 -6.19
C LEU A 71 -1.02 -19.73 -7.11
N LYS A 72 -0.86 -21.04 -6.85
CA LYS A 72 -0.01 -21.97 -7.63
C LYS A 72 -0.78 -22.73 -8.72
N GLU A 73 -2.10 -22.70 -8.68
CA GLU A 73 -2.95 -23.32 -9.68
C GLU A 73 -2.84 -22.64 -11.05
N THR A 74 -3.19 -23.39 -12.10
CA THR A 74 -3.24 -22.85 -13.46
C THR A 74 -4.28 -21.72 -13.55
N PRO A 75 -3.88 -20.52 -14.02
CA PRO A 75 -4.80 -19.41 -14.20
C PRO A 75 -5.89 -19.72 -15.22
N THR A 76 -7.06 -19.11 -15.02
CA THR A 76 -8.22 -19.29 -15.90
C THR A 76 -8.08 -18.51 -17.21
N ALA A 77 -7.45 -17.34 -17.17
CA ALA A 77 -7.03 -16.61 -18.37
C ALA A 77 -5.74 -17.19 -18.95
N ALA A 78 -5.74 -17.47 -20.26
CA ALA A 78 -4.59 -18.04 -20.95
C ALA A 78 -3.37 -17.11 -20.85
N GLY A 79 -2.23 -17.66 -20.40
CA GLY A 79 -0.99 -16.91 -20.24
C GLY A 79 -0.98 -15.93 -19.05
N ALA A 80 -1.98 -15.97 -18.18
CA ALA A 80 -2.02 -15.11 -17.00
C ALA A 80 -1.15 -15.65 -15.85
N THR A 81 -0.97 -14.81 -14.84
CA THR A 81 -0.40 -15.11 -13.52
C THR A 81 -1.41 -14.70 -12.45
N ARG A 82 -1.51 -15.46 -11.35
CA ARG A 82 -2.34 -15.12 -10.19
C ARG A 82 -1.56 -14.29 -9.18
N ALA A 83 -2.23 -13.32 -8.57
CA ALA A 83 -1.71 -12.54 -7.45
C ALA A 83 -2.86 -12.07 -6.54
N LEU A 84 -2.51 -11.33 -5.49
CA LEU A 84 -3.46 -10.82 -4.50
C LEU A 84 -3.67 -9.32 -4.65
N ALA A 85 -4.87 -8.88 -4.33
CA ALA A 85 -5.23 -7.48 -4.23
C ALA A 85 -6.06 -7.27 -2.95
N ILE A 86 -6.14 -6.03 -2.49
CA ILE A 86 -6.88 -5.67 -1.28
C ILE A 86 -7.75 -4.45 -1.52
N ASN A 87 -9.01 -4.57 -1.09
CA ASN A 87 -9.89 -3.44 -0.85
C ASN A 87 -9.88 -3.14 0.65
N LYS A 88 -9.86 -1.86 1.04
CA LYS A 88 -9.68 -1.43 2.42
C LYS A 88 -10.42 -0.14 2.73
N TRP A 89 -10.81 0.00 3.99
CA TRP A 89 -11.50 1.16 4.52
C TRP A 89 -11.06 1.41 5.95
N THR A 90 -11.42 2.57 6.48
CA THR A 90 -11.09 2.98 7.85
C THR A 90 -12.34 3.26 8.68
N ASN A 91 -12.14 3.43 9.99
CA ASN A 91 -13.15 4.01 10.87
C ASN A 91 -13.51 5.48 10.54
N TYR A 92 -12.81 6.12 9.61
CA TYR A 92 -13.04 7.49 9.15
C TYR A 92 -13.53 7.58 7.69
N GLY A 93 -13.74 6.45 6.99
CA GLY A 93 -14.15 6.39 5.58
C GLY A 93 -13.18 5.59 4.71
N ASP A 94 -13.37 5.60 3.39
CA ASP A 94 -12.64 4.71 2.47
C ASP A 94 -11.24 5.23 2.11
N VAL A 95 -10.31 4.29 1.92
CA VAL A 95 -8.93 4.54 1.51
C VAL A 95 -8.65 3.78 0.22
N SER A 96 -8.60 4.55 -0.86
CA SER A 96 -8.65 4.14 -2.26
C SER A 96 -9.85 3.25 -2.59
N GLY A 97 -10.77 3.81 -3.39
CA GLY A 97 -11.85 3.04 -4.03
C GLY A 97 -11.35 2.15 -5.17
N GLY A 98 -10.06 2.23 -5.52
CA GLY A 98 -9.38 1.31 -6.40
C GLY A 98 -8.75 0.20 -5.57
N THR A 99 -9.05 -1.06 -5.89
CA THR A 99 -8.38 -2.17 -5.24
C THR A 99 -6.88 -2.11 -5.50
N ASN A 100 -6.07 -2.10 -4.44
CA ASN A 100 -4.62 -2.11 -4.60
C ASN A 100 -4.09 -3.52 -4.78
N ARG A 101 -3.30 -3.71 -5.82
CA ARG A 101 -2.59 -4.97 -6.09
C ARG A 101 -1.42 -5.12 -5.13
N LEU A 102 -1.15 -6.35 -4.72
CA LEU A 102 -0.03 -6.74 -3.87
C LEU A 102 0.95 -7.56 -4.70
N LYS A 103 2.23 -7.20 -4.63
CA LYS A 103 3.31 -7.92 -5.32
C LYS A 103 3.89 -8.98 -4.40
N GLN A 104 4.13 -10.17 -4.93
CA GLN A 104 4.91 -11.18 -4.21
C GLN A 104 6.33 -10.67 -3.96
N ILE A 105 6.76 -10.65 -2.70
CA ILE A 105 8.11 -10.25 -2.27
C ILE A 105 8.90 -11.39 -1.64
N ASP A 106 8.21 -12.43 -1.20
CA ASP A 106 8.75 -13.71 -0.73
C ASP A 106 7.69 -14.80 -0.96
N GLU A 107 8.02 -16.08 -0.80
CA GLU A 107 7.22 -17.24 -1.23
C GLU A 107 5.71 -17.06 -0.99
N ASN A 108 5.29 -16.77 0.24
CA ASN A 108 3.89 -16.56 0.59
C ASN A 108 3.60 -15.12 1.06
N ILE A 109 4.52 -14.19 0.81
CA ILE A 109 4.40 -12.80 1.27
C ILE A 109 4.10 -11.88 0.09
N PHE A 110 3.00 -11.13 0.20
CA PHE A 110 2.55 -10.18 -0.81
C PHE A 110 2.44 -8.79 -0.21
N ALA A 111 2.94 -7.78 -0.90
CA ALA A 111 3.11 -6.45 -0.32
C ALA A 111 2.90 -5.30 -1.32
N ALA A 112 2.65 -4.12 -0.78
CA ALA A 112 2.69 -2.83 -1.46
C ALA A 112 3.00 -1.71 -0.46
N THR A 113 3.46 -0.57 -0.95
CA THR A 113 3.75 0.59 -0.09
C THR A 113 2.62 1.59 -0.15
N TRP A 114 2.17 2.01 1.04
CA TRP A 114 0.97 2.82 1.25
C TRP A 114 1.29 4.07 2.06
N ASN A 115 0.47 5.09 1.85
CA ASN A 115 0.28 6.21 2.75
C ASN A 115 -1.24 6.43 2.88
N ILE A 116 -1.79 6.20 4.07
CA ILE A 116 -3.24 6.11 4.29
C ILE A 116 -3.91 7.43 3.94
N ILE A 117 -3.38 8.56 4.42
CA ILE A 117 -3.95 9.89 4.13
C ILE A 117 -3.85 10.24 2.65
N GLN A 118 -2.73 9.97 1.98
CA GLN A 118 -2.57 10.28 0.56
C GLN A 118 -3.50 9.46 -0.33
N MET A 119 -3.89 8.26 0.11
CA MET A 119 -4.83 7.38 -0.59
C MET A 119 -6.30 7.66 -0.24
N ALA A 120 -6.58 8.60 0.67
CA ALA A 120 -7.93 8.90 1.12
C ALA A 120 -8.86 9.24 -0.07
N SER A 121 -9.98 8.51 -0.19
CA SER A 121 -11.00 8.80 -1.20
C SER A 121 -12.20 9.51 -0.57
N THR A 122 -12.85 8.86 0.40
CA THR A 122 -13.99 9.41 1.17
C THR A 122 -13.67 9.59 2.66
N MET A 123 -12.44 9.26 3.06
CA MET A 123 -11.96 9.36 4.43
C MET A 123 -11.95 10.81 4.93
N ASN A 124 -12.44 11.02 6.15
CA ASN A 124 -12.32 12.28 6.88
C ASN A 124 -10.88 12.46 7.38
N VAL A 125 -10.04 13.08 6.55
CA VAL A 125 -8.62 13.31 6.83
C VAL A 125 -8.42 14.16 8.08
N GLU A 126 -9.22 15.23 8.27
CA GLU A 126 -9.10 16.11 9.45
C GLU A 126 -9.32 15.35 10.76
N ALA A 127 -10.32 14.47 10.81
CA ALA A 127 -10.56 13.65 11.98
C ALA A 127 -9.44 12.61 12.18
N ALA A 128 -8.92 12.04 11.09
CA ALA A 128 -7.87 11.03 11.14
C ALA A 128 -6.51 11.60 11.57
N THR A 129 -6.24 12.88 11.30
CA THR A 129 -5.02 13.60 11.71
C THR A 129 -5.25 14.55 12.90
N GLY A 130 -6.34 14.36 13.65
CA GLY A 130 -6.51 14.98 14.95
C GLY A 130 -5.50 14.41 15.96
N ILE A 131 -4.97 15.23 16.87
CA ILE A 131 -4.08 14.74 17.94
C ILE A 131 -4.73 13.59 18.71
N ASP A 132 -3.93 12.56 18.98
CA ASP A 132 -4.33 11.30 19.62
C ASP A 132 -5.31 10.43 18.81
N SER A 133 -5.63 10.80 17.57
CA SER A 133 -6.45 10.00 16.67
C SER A 133 -5.76 8.67 16.33
N ILE A 134 -6.55 7.59 16.30
CA ILE A 134 -6.11 6.26 15.90
C ILE A 134 -6.94 5.81 14.71
N VAL A 135 -6.27 5.48 13.61
CA VAL A 135 -6.92 4.95 12.41
C VAL A 135 -6.89 3.43 12.47
N TYR A 136 -8.08 2.83 12.41
CA TYR A 136 -8.27 1.38 12.29
C TYR A 136 -8.49 1.03 10.83
N ILE A 137 -7.76 0.04 10.34
CA ILE A 137 -7.86 -0.42 8.95
C ILE A 137 -8.59 -1.75 8.89
N TYR A 138 -9.59 -1.79 8.03
CA TYR A 138 -10.39 -2.95 7.69
C TYR A 138 -10.16 -3.27 6.21
N GLY A 139 -10.44 -4.49 5.80
CA GLY A 139 -10.26 -4.84 4.40
C GLY A 139 -10.62 -6.28 4.05
N GLN A 140 -10.56 -6.55 2.76
CA GLN A 140 -10.73 -7.86 2.16
C GLN A 140 -9.57 -8.11 1.19
N VAL A 141 -8.86 -9.21 1.37
CA VAL A 141 -7.93 -9.73 0.37
C VAL A 141 -8.70 -10.63 -0.60
N PHE A 142 -8.33 -10.52 -1.87
CA PHE A 142 -8.86 -11.36 -2.92
C PHE A 142 -7.83 -11.56 -4.04
N GLY A 143 -8.06 -12.59 -4.84
CA GLY A 143 -7.23 -12.96 -5.97
C GLY A 143 -7.61 -12.21 -7.24
N PHE A 144 -6.61 -12.03 -8.10
CA PHE A 144 -6.80 -11.54 -9.46
C PHE A 144 -5.80 -12.23 -10.40
N GLU A 145 -6.07 -12.15 -11.70
CA GLU A 145 -5.20 -12.65 -12.76
C GLU A 145 -4.73 -11.50 -13.64
N PHE A 146 -3.47 -11.54 -14.07
CA PHE A 146 -2.90 -10.54 -14.99
C PHE A 146 -2.03 -11.19 -16.05
N THR A 147 -1.97 -10.56 -17.23
CA THR A 147 -1.02 -10.87 -18.30
C THR A 147 -0.12 -9.66 -18.54
N ALA A 148 0.87 -9.79 -19.43
CA ALA A 148 1.74 -8.68 -19.83
C ALA A 148 0.95 -7.48 -20.40
N ASP A 149 -0.14 -7.76 -21.12
CA ASP A 149 -0.92 -6.75 -21.85
C ASP A 149 -2.26 -6.42 -21.15
N ASN A 150 -2.65 -7.18 -20.12
CA ASN A 150 -3.87 -6.97 -19.37
C ASN A 150 -3.61 -7.13 -17.86
N PRO A 151 -3.40 -6.02 -17.11
CA PRO A 151 -3.08 -6.04 -15.69
C PRO A 151 -4.28 -6.41 -14.79
N GLY A 152 -5.29 -7.05 -15.37
CA GLY A 152 -6.59 -7.30 -14.77
C GLY A 152 -7.43 -8.28 -15.59
N ALA A 153 -6.80 -9.35 -16.10
CA ALA A 153 -7.43 -10.37 -16.92
C ALA A 153 -8.63 -11.04 -16.23
N ASN A 154 -8.58 -11.20 -14.91
CA ASN A 154 -9.73 -11.54 -14.06
C ASN A 154 -9.58 -10.87 -12.68
N TRP A 155 -10.71 -10.60 -12.01
CA TRP A 155 -10.77 -9.92 -10.70
C TRP A 155 -11.78 -10.58 -9.79
N TRP A 156 -11.71 -10.23 -8.49
CA TRP A 156 -12.68 -10.65 -7.49
C TRP A 156 -12.76 -12.18 -7.40
N MET A 157 -11.60 -12.82 -7.25
CA MET A 157 -11.48 -14.26 -7.21
C MET A 157 -11.13 -14.72 -5.79
N TRP A 158 -11.68 -15.86 -5.35
CA TRP A 158 -11.35 -16.46 -4.06
C TRP A 158 -11.12 -17.97 -4.23
N PRO A 159 -10.27 -18.59 -3.38
CA PRO A 159 -10.25 -20.03 -3.18
C PRO A 159 -11.66 -20.51 -2.80
N ALA A 160 -12.03 -21.71 -3.21
CA ALA A 160 -13.37 -22.25 -2.95
C ALA A 160 -13.70 -22.33 -1.45
N GLU A 161 -12.68 -22.41 -0.60
CA GLU A 161 -12.76 -22.46 0.85
C GLU A 161 -13.00 -21.10 1.51
N ILE A 162 -12.80 -20.00 0.78
CA ILE A 162 -12.99 -18.63 1.29
C ILE A 162 -14.25 -18.04 0.65
N PRO A 163 -15.31 -17.77 1.43
CA PRO A 163 -16.51 -17.13 0.88
C PRO A 163 -16.18 -15.78 0.25
N GLU A 164 -16.87 -15.44 -0.84
CA GLU A 164 -16.68 -14.17 -1.55
C GLU A 164 -16.90 -12.97 -0.62
N ALA A 165 -16.11 -11.91 -0.84
CA ALA A 165 -16.17 -10.65 -0.07
C ALA A 165 -15.98 -10.80 1.45
N THR A 166 -15.36 -11.90 1.89
CA THR A 166 -15.01 -12.11 3.29
C THR A 166 -13.98 -11.08 3.78
N ALA A 167 -14.26 -10.39 4.89
CA ALA A 167 -13.32 -9.47 5.50
C ALA A 167 -12.17 -10.21 6.21
N ILE A 168 -10.99 -9.59 6.24
CA ILE A 168 -9.87 -10.03 7.07
C ILE A 168 -10.15 -9.64 8.51
N ASP A 169 -10.10 -10.62 9.42
CA ASP A 169 -10.23 -10.37 10.85
C ASP A 169 -9.23 -11.24 11.64
N PRO A 170 -8.26 -10.62 12.36
CA PRO A 170 -7.42 -11.36 13.30
C PRO A 170 -8.15 -11.79 14.59
N GLY A 171 -9.43 -11.46 14.75
CA GLY A 171 -10.24 -11.68 15.95
C GLY A 171 -10.46 -10.41 16.78
N THR A 172 -10.08 -9.24 16.26
CA THR A 172 -10.24 -7.93 16.90
C THR A 172 -11.25 -7.04 16.18
N GLY A 173 -11.71 -7.44 15.00
CA GLY A 173 -12.60 -6.70 14.12
C GLY A 173 -11.90 -5.82 13.08
N ALA A 174 -10.63 -5.44 13.29
CA ALA A 174 -9.82 -4.67 12.33
C ALA A 174 -8.49 -5.38 12.05
N ILE A 175 -7.94 -5.20 10.85
CA ILE A 175 -6.67 -5.81 10.45
C ILE A 175 -5.54 -5.28 11.33
N PHE A 176 -5.40 -3.96 11.37
CA PHE A 176 -4.40 -3.25 12.17
C PHE A 176 -4.88 -1.84 12.51
N ARG A 177 -4.09 -1.15 13.34
CA ARG A 177 -4.28 0.26 13.66
C ARG A 177 -2.96 1.03 13.59
N THR A 178 -3.04 2.34 13.36
CA THR A 178 -1.90 3.26 13.47
C THR A 178 -1.54 3.53 14.94
N LEU A 179 -0.41 4.18 15.17
CA LEU A 179 -0.18 4.92 16.39
C LEU A 179 -1.16 6.08 16.52
N ALA A 180 -1.30 6.56 17.76
CA ALA A 180 -1.95 7.82 18.05
C ALA A 180 -1.23 8.94 17.31
N TYR A 181 -1.99 9.75 16.57
CA TYR A 181 -1.42 10.79 15.71
C TYR A 181 -0.78 11.92 16.53
N THR A 182 0.45 12.27 16.17
CA THR A 182 1.18 13.40 16.77
C THR A 182 1.59 14.44 15.74
N GLY A 183 1.60 14.09 14.45
CA GLY A 183 2.07 14.93 13.35
C GLY A 183 3.59 14.97 13.21
N THR A 184 4.30 14.06 13.88
CA THR A 184 5.77 14.03 13.87
C THR A 184 6.37 13.03 12.88
N LYS A 185 5.54 12.15 12.31
CA LYS A 185 5.97 11.06 11.40
C LYS A 185 5.42 11.20 9.98
N THR A 186 5.43 12.42 9.45
CA THR A 186 4.94 12.70 8.09
C THR A 186 5.90 12.18 7.02
N SER A 187 5.39 11.64 5.91
CA SER A 187 6.22 11.22 4.77
C SER A 187 5.95 12.04 3.50
N PRO A 188 6.95 12.16 2.59
CA PRO A 188 6.73 12.75 1.27
C PRO A 188 5.63 12.05 0.47
N GLU A 189 5.14 12.75 -0.55
CA GLU A 189 4.20 12.16 -1.50
C GLU A 189 4.84 11.03 -2.31
N ILE A 190 4.06 9.98 -2.53
CA ILE A 190 4.44 8.85 -3.39
C ILE A 190 3.36 8.58 -4.43
N TRP A 191 3.75 8.09 -5.59
CA TRP A 191 2.84 7.73 -6.68
C TRP A 191 3.14 6.35 -7.24
N SER A 192 2.13 5.69 -7.79
CA SER A 192 2.27 4.34 -8.34
C SER A 192 3.11 4.29 -9.62
N ASP A 193 3.30 5.43 -10.29
CA ASP A 193 4.12 5.60 -11.49
C ASP A 193 5.52 6.16 -11.22
N ASP A 194 5.89 6.37 -9.95
CA ASP A 194 7.27 6.74 -9.57
C ASP A 194 8.29 5.65 -9.96
N TYR A 195 7.83 4.43 -10.26
CA TYR A 195 8.66 3.28 -10.63
C TYR A 195 8.20 2.64 -11.95
N GLU A 196 9.17 2.23 -12.79
CA GLU A 196 8.89 1.54 -14.07
C GLU A 196 8.09 0.25 -13.84
N GLY A 197 7.03 0.05 -14.63
CA GLY A 197 6.41 -1.27 -14.75
C GLY A 197 4.90 -1.31 -14.97
N GLY A 198 4.14 -0.23 -14.73
CA GLY A 198 2.71 -0.09 -15.12
C GLY A 198 1.70 -1.09 -14.52
N LEU A 199 2.17 -2.18 -13.92
CA LEU A 199 1.36 -3.28 -13.39
C LEU A 199 0.54 -2.86 -12.15
N PHE A 200 0.98 -1.80 -11.48
CA PHE A 200 0.36 -1.25 -10.27
C PHE A 200 -0.40 0.06 -10.53
N LEU A 201 -0.75 0.36 -11.78
CA LEU A 201 -1.64 1.48 -12.07
C LEU A 201 -3.08 1.14 -11.68
N SER A 202 -3.73 2.03 -10.95
CA SER A 202 -5.16 1.93 -10.64
C SER A 202 -5.94 2.50 -11.82
N ASN A 203 -6.78 1.69 -12.46
CA ASN A 203 -7.52 2.09 -13.68
C ASN A 203 -6.63 2.69 -14.80
N ASN A 204 -5.41 2.19 -14.97
CA ASN A 204 -4.40 2.73 -15.91
C ASN A 204 -3.99 4.19 -15.64
N THR A 205 -4.23 4.69 -14.42
CA THR A 205 -3.81 6.01 -13.97
C THR A 205 -2.90 5.90 -12.74
N PRO A 206 -1.95 6.84 -12.57
CA PRO A 206 -1.18 6.95 -11.34
C PRO A 206 -2.07 7.17 -10.12
N GLU A 207 -1.87 6.39 -9.06
CA GLU A 207 -2.54 6.55 -7.78
C GLU A 207 -1.58 7.15 -6.76
N LYS A 208 -2.03 8.21 -6.07
CA LYS A 208 -1.30 8.87 -5.00
C LYS A 208 -1.32 8.02 -3.73
N GLY A 209 -0.21 8.00 -2.99
CA GLY A 209 -0.08 7.29 -1.73
C GLY A 209 0.09 5.78 -1.88
N TYR A 210 0.18 5.25 -3.10
CA TYR A 210 0.28 3.82 -3.38
C TYR A 210 1.42 3.55 -4.35
N THR A 211 2.29 2.58 -4.04
CA THR A 211 3.37 2.19 -4.94
C THR A 211 3.87 0.75 -4.68
N VAL A 212 4.86 0.32 -5.46
CA VAL A 212 5.52 -0.99 -5.31
C VAL A 212 6.09 -1.18 -3.90
N PRO A 213 6.14 -2.41 -3.37
CA PRO A 213 6.69 -2.64 -2.03
C PRO A 213 8.20 -2.33 -1.98
N CYS A 214 8.65 -1.87 -0.81
CA CYS A 214 10.05 -1.52 -0.57
C CYS A 214 10.64 -0.57 -1.63
N PRO A 215 9.95 0.55 -1.94
CA PRO A 215 10.42 1.49 -2.92
C PRO A 215 11.75 2.05 -2.45
N GLN A 216 12.75 2.08 -3.32
CA GLN A 216 13.95 2.85 -3.04
C GLN A 216 13.58 4.32 -3.19
N SER A 217 13.63 5.09 -2.10
CA SER A 217 13.41 6.53 -2.16
C SER A 217 14.38 7.15 -3.18
N THR A 218 13.86 7.53 -4.35
CA THR A 218 14.53 8.48 -5.24
C THR A 218 14.33 9.91 -4.75
N GLY A 219 13.56 10.10 -3.68
CA GLY A 219 13.34 11.38 -3.03
C GLY A 219 14.62 11.85 -2.36
N ILE A 220 15.20 12.93 -2.88
CA ILE A 220 16.16 13.72 -2.13
C ILE A 220 15.35 14.55 -1.14
N PRO A 221 15.62 14.48 0.17
CA PRO A 221 14.82 15.16 1.18
C PRO A 221 14.77 16.67 0.92
N GLY A 222 13.55 17.18 0.76
CA GLY A 222 13.16 18.58 0.94
C GLY A 222 13.77 19.59 -0.02
N VAL A 223 12.93 20.16 -0.88
CA VAL A 223 13.14 21.52 -1.40
C VAL A 223 13.19 22.46 -0.18
N ILE A 224 14.38 22.91 0.20
CA ILE A 224 14.52 24.11 1.01
C ILE A 224 14.43 25.27 0.02
N GLU A 225 13.25 25.89 -0.09
CA GLU A 225 13.16 27.19 -0.77
C GLU A 225 13.93 28.20 0.06
N SER A 226 15.16 28.46 -0.37
CA SER A 226 16.01 29.52 0.15
C SER A 226 16.12 30.63 -0.89
N ASP A 227 15.95 31.87 -0.43
CA ASP A 227 16.19 33.09 -1.21
C ASP A 227 17.69 33.35 -1.46
N ALA A 228 18.57 32.51 -0.90
CA ALA A 228 20.01 32.62 -1.08
C ALA A 228 20.42 32.47 -2.54
N ARG A 229 21.49 33.17 -2.94
CA ARG A 229 21.94 33.18 -4.32
C ARG A 229 22.36 31.78 -4.78
N ILE A 230 21.94 31.42 -6.00
CA ILE A 230 22.40 30.21 -6.69
C ILE A 230 23.89 30.37 -7.04
N ILE A 231 24.70 29.40 -6.59
CA ILE A 231 26.14 29.33 -6.84
C ILE A 231 26.54 28.18 -7.76
N GLY A 232 25.64 27.23 -8.02
CA GLY A 232 25.96 26.08 -8.86
C GLY A 232 24.77 25.24 -9.27
N HIS A 233 25.00 24.40 -10.26
CA HIS A 233 24.06 23.41 -10.74
C HIS A 233 24.78 22.08 -10.92
N GLU A 234 24.22 21.02 -10.35
CA GLU A 234 24.67 19.65 -10.52
C GLU A 234 23.55 18.86 -11.21
N TYR A 235 23.93 17.94 -12.09
CA TYR A 235 22.97 17.10 -12.83
C TYR A 235 23.29 15.65 -12.54
N TYR A 236 22.27 14.84 -12.28
CA TYR A 236 22.46 13.43 -12.01
C TYR A 236 21.53 12.59 -12.87
N THR A 237 21.95 11.36 -13.17
CA THR A 237 21.03 10.34 -13.65
C THR A 237 19.98 10.06 -12.56
N ILE A 238 18.86 9.44 -12.94
CA ILE A 238 17.86 8.95 -11.98
C ILE A 238 18.41 7.91 -10.99
N MET A 239 19.58 7.33 -11.29
CA MET A 239 20.30 6.40 -10.41
C MET A 239 21.32 7.12 -9.51
N GLY A 240 21.35 8.46 -9.49
CA GLY A 240 22.22 9.26 -8.61
C GLY A 240 23.67 9.43 -9.09
N GLN A 241 23.98 9.08 -10.35
CA GLN A 241 25.32 9.30 -10.90
C GLN A 241 25.48 10.74 -11.39
N LEU A 242 26.51 11.45 -10.92
CA LEU A 242 26.82 12.82 -11.36
C LEU A 242 27.15 12.86 -12.86
N LEU A 243 26.57 13.84 -13.54
CA LEU A 243 26.76 14.12 -14.96
C LEU A 243 27.59 15.40 -15.12
N GLU A 244 28.46 15.41 -16.13
CA GLU A 244 29.32 16.57 -16.42
C GLU A 244 28.54 17.80 -16.89
N ARG A 245 27.32 17.60 -17.41
CA ARG A 245 26.46 18.64 -17.96
C ARG A 245 24.99 18.23 -17.94
N GLU A 246 24.12 19.21 -18.08
CA GLU A 246 22.68 18.99 -18.19
C GLU A 246 22.34 18.06 -19.38
N PRO A 247 21.54 17.00 -19.16
CA PRO A 247 21.03 16.17 -20.23
C PRO A 247 20.18 16.96 -21.23
N ARG A 248 20.38 16.71 -22.52
CA ARG A 248 19.59 17.32 -23.60
C ARG A 248 18.20 16.71 -23.76
N GLN A 249 18.01 15.48 -23.28
CA GLN A 249 16.75 14.74 -23.33
C GLN A 249 16.71 13.67 -22.25
N GLY A 250 15.51 13.23 -21.89
CA GLY A 250 15.27 12.19 -20.90
C GLY A 250 15.01 12.74 -19.51
N LEU A 251 14.85 11.82 -18.56
CA LEU A 251 14.60 12.08 -17.15
C LEU A 251 15.93 12.18 -16.40
N TYR A 252 16.11 13.23 -15.60
CA TYR A 252 17.31 13.47 -14.79
C TYR A 252 16.99 14.27 -13.54
N ILE A 253 17.95 14.33 -12.62
CA ILE A 253 17.86 15.12 -11.40
C ILE A 253 18.70 16.38 -11.60
N HIS A 254 18.13 17.54 -11.30
CA HIS A 254 18.81 18.83 -11.28
C HIS A 254 18.91 19.31 -9.83
N ARG A 255 20.12 19.48 -9.34
CA ARG A 255 20.39 20.02 -8.00
C ARG A 255 20.97 21.42 -8.13
N ILE A 256 20.30 22.39 -7.54
CA ILE A 256 20.68 23.79 -7.53
C ILE A 256 21.34 24.07 -6.17
N LEU A 257 22.61 24.44 -6.20
CA LEU A 257 23.41 24.75 -5.02
C LEU A 257 23.33 26.24 -4.69
N ARG A 258 23.15 26.57 -3.41
CA ARG A 258 23.08 27.96 -2.93
C ARG A 258 24.21 28.30 -1.97
N GLU A 259 24.52 29.58 -1.86
CA GLU A 259 25.65 30.10 -1.07
C GLU A 259 25.53 29.84 0.44
N ASP A 260 24.31 29.66 0.95
CA ASP A 260 24.02 29.33 2.34
C ASP A 260 24.22 27.84 2.68
N GLY A 261 24.66 27.04 1.70
CA GLY A 261 24.85 25.61 1.84
C GLY A 261 23.57 24.78 1.66
N THR A 262 22.43 25.42 1.37
CA THR A 262 21.20 24.72 0.99
C THR A 262 21.26 24.25 -0.47
N SER A 263 20.44 23.25 -0.79
CA SER A 263 20.26 22.82 -2.18
C SER A 263 18.81 22.53 -2.47
N GLU A 264 18.36 22.99 -3.63
CA GLU A 264 17.06 22.66 -4.20
C GLU A 264 17.26 21.52 -5.21
N VAL A 265 16.34 20.58 -5.26
CA VAL A 265 16.44 19.43 -6.15
C VAL A 265 15.15 19.25 -6.93
N LEU A 266 15.28 19.22 -8.25
CA LEU A 266 14.20 19.11 -9.21
C LEU A 266 14.36 17.84 -10.04
N LYS A 267 13.29 17.06 -10.18
CA LYS A 267 13.21 15.96 -11.15
C LYS A 267 12.78 16.56 -12.48
N MET A 268 13.67 16.52 -13.47
CA MET A 268 13.51 17.18 -14.76
C MET A 268 13.25 16.15 -15.85
N PHE A 269 12.24 16.41 -16.70
CA PHE A 269 11.98 15.61 -17.90
C PHE A 269 12.08 16.51 -19.13
N LYS A 270 13.09 16.27 -19.97
CA LYS A 270 13.28 17.00 -21.24
C LYS A 270 12.89 16.13 -22.43
N VAL A 271 11.94 16.61 -23.22
CA VAL A 271 11.51 15.99 -24.48
C VAL A 271 12.08 16.82 -25.63
N ARG A 272 13.19 16.38 -26.23
CA ARG A 272 13.85 16.90 -27.46
C ARG A 272 13.85 18.44 -27.64
N GLU A 273 15.03 19.07 -27.57
CA GLU A 273 15.21 20.43 -28.09
C GLU A 273 15.22 20.42 -29.65
N TYR A 274 14.51 21.37 -30.27
CA TYR A 274 14.58 21.67 -31.71
C TYR A 274 15.91 22.33 -32.07
#